data_AF-A0A502CZY9-F1
#
_entry.id   AF-A0A502CZY9-F1
#
_cell.length_a   1.000
_cell.length_b   1.000
_cell.length_c   1.000
_cell.angle_alpha   90.00
_cell.angle_beta   90.00
_cell.angle_gamma   90.00
#
_symmetry.space_group_name_H-M   'P 1'
#
loop_
_entity.id
_entity.type
_entity.pdbx_description
1 polymer ?
#
loop_
_entity_poly.entity_id
_entity_poly.type
_entity_poly.pdbx_seq_one_letter_code
_entity_poly.pdbx_strand_id
1 'polypeptide(L)'
;MDDLPASSSDLSAPPCTRAPDLFLEQPLPLDVEAPSNSWQSTLSPAPHPGRTAQHVYAFHRAFDLPRRAAPVSPSLGEVEDSLLRLRERLLEEETTEYMVASHRRDLIGMADALADIVYVAYGTAISLGLDLDLLLDEVHRSNMSKLDEHGEPVLRDDGKVMKSPRYEKPRIAATLNAQRVLPFAEDL
;
A
#
# COMPACT_ATOMS: atom_id res chain seq x y z
N MET A 1 19.65 30.57 63.46
CA MET A 1 18.33 31.22 63.44
C MET A 1 17.99 31.50 62.00
N ASP A 2 17.97 30.46 61.16
CA ASP A 2 16.95 29.38 61.04
C ASP A 2 15.97 29.87 59.96
N ASP A 3 15.50 29.14 58.96
CA ASP A 3 15.59 27.77 58.49
C ASP A 3 15.00 27.81 57.06
N LEU A 4 15.40 26.91 56.16
CA LEU A 4 14.54 26.58 55.01
C LEU A 4 13.35 25.73 55.53
N PRO A 5 12.18 25.77 54.86
CA PRO A 5 11.90 24.60 54.04
C PRO A 5 11.19 24.87 52.72
N ALA A 6 11.42 23.92 51.81
CA ALA A 6 10.65 23.70 50.60
C ALA A 6 9.15 23.48 50.91
N SER A 7 8.27 23.90 50.00
CA SER A 7 6.92 23.35 49.93
C SER A 7 6.57 22.96 48.49
N SER A 8 6.31 21.66 48.37
CA SER A 8 5.66 20.95 47.28
C SER A 8 4.28 21.54 46.99
N SER A 9 4.03 21.91 45.72
CA SER A 9 2.67 22.01 45.21
C SER A 9 2.37 20.78 44.36
N ASP A 10 1.73 19.85 45.05
CA ASP A 10 1.08 18.65 44.57
C ASP A 10 -0.12 19.05 43.68
N LEU A 11 0.07 19.07 42.36
CA LEU A 11 -1.03 19.19 41.40
C LEU A 11 -1.53 17.78 41.07
N SER A 12 -2.34 17.26 41.98
CA SER A 12 -3.22 16.12 41.75
C SER A 12 -4.10 16.39 40.53
N ALA A 13 -3.91 15.60 39.47
CA ALA A 13 -4.80 15.59 38.32
C ALA A 13 -6.17 15.00 38.72
N PRO A 14 -7.30 15.57 38.26
CA PRO A 14 -8.62 15.04 38.58
C PRO A 14 -8.83 13.65 37.94
N PRO A 15 -9.61 12.75 38.58
CA PRO A 15 -9.82 11.40 38.09
C PRO A 15 -10.54 11.41 36.74
N CYS A 16 -9.96 10.67 35.79
CA CYS A 16 -10.51 10.42 34.46
C CYS A 16 -11.91 9.81 34.58
N THR A 17 -12.94 10.61 34.29
CA THR A 17 -14.33 10.16 34.24
C THR A 17 -14.52 9.24 33.03
N ARG A 18 -14.89 8.00 33.33
CA ARG A 18 -15.30 6.91 32.44
C ARG A 18 -16.30 7.42 31.39
N ALA A 19 -15.98 7.29 30.11
CA ALA A 19 -16.92 7.54 29.02
C ALA A 19 -18.10 6.52 29.10
N PRO A 20 -19.35 6.94 28.86
CA PRO A 20 -20.49 6.03 28.90
C PRO A 20 -20.51 5.08 27.70
N ASP A 21 -20.82 3.82 27.99
CA ASP A 21 -21.11 2.75 27.04
C ASP A 21 -22.23 3.15 26.08
N LEU A 22 -21.89 3.29 24.80
CA LEU A 22 -22.84 3.26 23.68
C LEU A 22 -22.28 2.37 22.58
N PHE A 23 -22.11 1.09 22.90
CA PHE A 23 -22.18 0.02 21.92
C PHE A 23 -23.65 -0.34 21.74
N LEU A 24 -24.28 0.14 20.66
CA LEU A 24 -25.43 -0.54 20.10
C LEU A 24 -24.91 -1.51 19.04
N GLU A 25 -24.90 -2.77 19.45
CA GLU A 25 -24.57 -3.95 18.67
C GLU A 25 -25.50 -4.09 17.46
N GLN A 26 -24.93 -4.25 16.27
CA GLN A 26 -25.42 -5.22 15.31
C GLN A 26 -24.22 -5.97 14.72
N PRO A 27 -24.06 -7.28 14.96
CA PRO A 27 -22.99 -8.05 14.36
C PRO A 27 -23.30 -8.30 12.88
N LEU A 28 -22.34 -7.99 12.00
CA LEU A 28 -22.33 -8.52 10.64
C LEU A 28 -22.07 -10.04 10.72
N PRO A 29 -22.84 -10.89 10.03
CA PRO A 29 -22.57 -12.33 10.04
C PRO A 29 -21.31 -12.59 9.20
N LEU A 30 -20.25 -13.05 9.85
CA LEU A 30 -19.09 -13.66 9.18
C LEU A 30 -18.91 -15.07 9.70
N ASP A 31 -19.86 -15.94 9.37
CA ASP A 31 -19.53 -17.35 9.20
C ASP A 31 -18.86 -17.49 7.82
N VAL A 32 -17.56 -17.24 7.78
CA VAL A 32 -16.71 -17.68 6.67
C VAL A 32 -15.69 -18.63 7.28
N GLU A 33 -15.95 -19.92 7.15
CA GLU A 33 -14.94 -20.96 7.39
C GLU A 33 -13.64 -20.55 6.69
N ALA A 34 -12.54 -20.51 7.43
CA ALA A 34 -11.23 -20.20 6.86
C ALA A 34 -10.91 -21.26 5.78
N PRO A 35 -10.67 -20.88 4.52
CA PRO A 35 -10.35 -21.87 3.50
C PRO A 35 -8.98 -22.47 3.81
N SER A 36 -8.92 -23.80 3.79
CA SER A 36 -7.69 -24.59 3.84
C SER A 36 -6.67 -24.05 2.83
N ASN A 37 -5.40 -23.98 3.24
CA ASN A 37 -4.24 -23.39 2.56
C ASN A 37 -3.98 -23.87 1.11
N SER A 38 -4.88 -23.56 0.17
CA SER A 38 -4.83 -23.99 -1.23
C SER A 38 -4.25 -22.93 -2.18
N TRP A 39 -3.72 -21.82 -1.68
CA TRP A 39 -3.11 -20.77 -2.52
C TRP A 39 -1.82 -21.21 -3.23
N GLN A 40 -1.22 -22.33 -2.82
CA GLN A 40 0.04 -22.82 -3.40
C GLN A 40 -0.15 -23.57 -4.74
N SER A 41 -1.38 -23.94 -5.14
CA SER A 41 -1.60 -24.93 -6.22
C SER A 41 -2.20 -24.42 -7.53
N THR A 42 -2.32 -23.11 -7.74
CA THR A 42 -2.76 -22.57 -9.05
C THR A 42 -1.92 -21.36 -9.45
N LEU A 43 -0.68 -21.61 -9.88
CA LEU A 43 0.14 -20.62 -10.57
C LEU A 43 0.39 -21.08 -12.02
N SER A 44 -0.54 -20.72 -12.92
CA SER A 44 -0.31 -20.30 -14.32
C SER A 44 -1.64 -20.24 -15.10
N PRO A 45 -1.87 -19.21 -15.94
CA PRO A 45 -1.08 -18.92 -17.14
C PRO A 45 -0.28 -17.61 -17.03
N ALA A 46 0.43 -17.25 -18.11
CA ALA A 46 1.24 -16.03 -18.25
C ALA A 46 0.58 -14.79 -17.60
N PRO A 47 1.35 -13.84 -17.06
CA PRO A 47 0.80 -12.70 -16.33
C PRO A 47 -0.14 -11.92 -17.25
N HIS A 48 -1.44 -12.09 -17.05
CA HIS A 48 -2.43 -11.21 -17.66
C HIS A 48 -2.40 -9.91 -16.87
N PRO A 49 -2.28 -8.76 -17.54
CA PRO A 49 -2.26 -7.51 -16.82
C PRO A 49 -3.53 -7.35 -16.01
N GLY A 50 -3.38 -6.87 -14.78
CA GLY A 50 -4.47 -6.55 -13.90
C GLY A 50 -5.40 -5.54 -14.57
N ARG A 51 -6.69 -5.67 -14.27
CA ARG A 51 -7.74 -4.78 -14.80
C ARG A 51 -7.40 -3.30 -14.59
N THR A 52 -6.82 -2.96 -13.44
CA THR A 52 -6.43 -1.58 -13.10
C THR A 52 -5.32 -1.06 -14.02
N ALA A 53 -4.25 -1.83 -14.26
CA ALA A 53 -3.18 -1.45 -15.17
C ALA A 53 -3.71 -1.16 -16.58
N GLN A 54 -4.61 -2.01 -17.09
CA GLN A 54 -5.24 -1.83 -18.40
C GLN A 54 -6.09 -0.54 -18.47
N HIS A 55 -6.92 -0.28 -17.46
CA HIS A 55 -7.74 0.93 -17.40
C HIS A 55 -6.88 2.20 -17.39
N VAL A 56 -5.84 2.26 -16.54
CA VAL A 56 -4.98 3.43 -16.42
C VAL A 56 -4.14 3.62 -17.68
N TYR A 57 -3.69 2.54 -18.33
CA TYR A 57 -3.00 2.64 -19.61
C TYR A 57 -3.92 3.18 -20.71
N ALA A 58 -5.15 2.69 -20.79
CA ALA A 58 -6.16 3.20 -21.73
C ALA A 58 -6.46 4.68 -21.49
N PHE A 59 -6.53 5.12 -20.23
CA PHE A 59 -6.64 6.53 -19.86
C PHE A 59 -5.42 7.32 -20.35
N HIS A 60 -4.21 6.90 -20.04
CA HIS A 60 -3.02 7.59 -20.53
C HIS A 60 -3.02 7.71 -22.06
N ARG A 61 -3.43 6.66 -22.78
CA ARG A 61 -3.56 6.67 -24.25
C ARG A 61 -4.60 7.68 -24.71
N ALA A 62 -5.80 7.67 -24.13
CA ALA A 62 -6.89 8.55 -24.52
C ALA A 62 -6.56 10.05 -24.31
N PHE A 63 -5.78 10.36 -23.28
CA PHE A 63 -5.42 11.73 -22.89
C PHE A 63 -3.99 12.15 -23.31
N ASP A 64 -3.33 11.33 -24.15
CA ASP A 64 -1.96 11.54 -24.61
C ASP A 64 -0.94 11.84 -23.49
N LEU A 65 -1.09 11.14 -22.36
CA LEU A 65 -0.19 11.27 -21.21
C LEU A 65 1.07 10.41 -21.42
N PRO A 66 2.20 10.74 -20.77
CA PRO A 66 3.42 9.95 -20.86
C PRO A 66 3.20 8.46 -20.57
N ARG A 67 3.72 7.61 -21.45
CA ARG A 67 3.70 6.14 -21.37
C ARG A 67 5.04 5.62 -21.86
N ARG A 68 5.55 4.55 -21.26
CA ARG A 68 6.75 3.86 -21.74
C ARG A 68 6.47 2.37 -21.87
N ALA A 69 6.99 1.77 -22.93
CA ALA A 69 6.75 0.35 -23.20
C ALA A 69 7.57 -0.55 -22.27
N ALA A 70 8.74 -0.11 -21.80
CA ALA A 70 9.65 -0.87 -20.96
C ALA A 70 10.22 0.02 -19.84
N PRO A 71 10.77 -0.58 -18.76
CA PRO A 71 11.38 0.17 -17.67
C PRO A 71 12.46 1.11 -18.17
N VAL A 72 12.44 2.35 -17.66
CA VAL A 72 13.50 3.34 -17.90
C VAL A 72 14.17 3.74 -16.59
N SER A 73 15.40 4.21 -16.71
CA SER A 73 16.20 4.71 -15.60
C SER A 73 16.23 6.24 -15.59
N PRO A 74 15.58 6.88 -14.60
CA PRO A 74 15.70 8.34 -14.42
C PRO A 74 17.15 8.82 -14.30
N SER A 75 18.03 8.03 -13.69
CA SER A 75 19.45 8.38 -13.53
C SER A 75 20.23 8.41 -14.84
N LEU A 76 19.68 7.87 -15.93
CA LEU A 76 20.24 7.92 -17.28
C LEU A 76 19.66 9.06 -18.12
N GLY A 77 18.82 9.93 -17.55
CA GLY A 77 18.18 11.04 -18.26
C GLY A 77 17.06 10.61 -19.19
N GLU A 78 16.57 9.38 -19.08
CA GLU A 78 15.48 8.86 -19.91
C GLU A 78 14.10 9.42 -19.51
N VAL A 79 14.03 10.17 -18.42
CA VAL A 79 12.83 10.78 -17.85
C VAL A 79 13.12 12.22 -17.46
N GLU A 80 12.31 13.15 -17.96
CA GLU A 80 12.35 14.56 -17.57
C GLU A 80 12.04 14.73 -16.08
N ASP A 81 12.85 15.51 -15.36
CA ASP A 81 12.63 15.80 -13.94
C ASP A 81 11.25 16.41 -13.65
N SER A 82 10.72 17.18 -14.61
CA SER A 82 9.39 17.79 -14.50
C SER A 82 8.28 16.73 -14.40
N LEU A 83 8.44 15.61 -15.10
CA LEU A 83 7.51 14.47 -15.03
C LEU A 83 7.62 13.77 -13.68
N LEU A 84 8.83 13.54 -13.16
CA LEU A 84 9.02 12.93 -11.84
C LEU A 84 8.38 13.80 -10.75
N ARG A 85 8.67 15.10 -10.75
CA ARG A 85 8.04 16.05 -9.83
C ARG A 85 6.53 16.01 -9.94
N LEU A 86 5.97 15.96 -11.16
CA LEU A 86 4.52 15.85 -11.38
C LEU A 86 3.95 14.60 -10.71
N ARG A 87 4.57 13.44 -10.89
CA ARG A 87 4.10 12.20 -10.25
C ARG A 87 4.22 12.23 -8.73
N GLU A 88 5.29 12.81 -8.19
CA GLU A 88 5.46 13.02 -6.75
C GLU A 88 4.31 13.84 -6.16
N ARG A 89 3.99 15.00 -6.76
CA ARG A 89 2.91 15.86 -6.27
C ARG A 89 1.54 15.19 -6.32
N LEU A 90 1.22 14.49 -7.42
CA LEU A 90 -0.06 13.79 -7.52
C LEU A 90 -0.19 12.72 -6.43
N LEU A 91 0.87 11.95 -6.17
CA LEU A 91 0.85 10.96 -5.08
C LEU A 91 0.71 11.59 -3.69
N GLU A 92 1.38 12.72 -3.46
CA GLU A 92 1.29 13.48 -2.22
C GLU A 92 -0.11 14.07 -2.01
N GLU A 93 -0.74 14.57 -3.08
CA GLU A 93 -2.10 15.11 -3.09
C GLU A 93 -3.11 14.07 -2.62
N GLU A 94 -3.20 12.91 -3.29
CA GLU A 94 -4.19 11.88 -2.93
C GLU A 94 -3.95 11.28 -1.54
N THR A 95 -2.66 11.15 -1.15
CA THR A 95 -2.31 10.72 0.21
C THR A 95 -2.78 11.73 1.26
N THR A 96 -2.65 13.03 0.96
CA THR A 96 -3.12 14.10 1.85
C THR A 96 -4.63 14.10 1.97
N GLU A 97 -5.36 13.89 0.87
CA GLU A 97 -6.81 13.77 0.89
C GLU A 97 -7.30 12.61 1.75
N TYR A 98 -6.65 11.44 1.64
CA TYR A 98 -6.94 10.30 2.51
C TYR A 98 -6.75 10.65 3.99
N MET A 99 -5.64 11.32 4.34
CA MET A 99 -5.37 11.73 5.71
C MET A 99 -6.44 12.69 6.23
N VAL A 100 -6.87 13.67 5.42
CA VAL A 100 -7.94 14.61 5.78
C VAL A 100 -9.27 13.88 5.99
N ALA A 101 -9.66 12.99 5.08
CA ALA A 101 -10.89 12.20 5.20
C ALA A 101 -10.87 11.29 6.44
N SER A 102 -9.72 10.65 6.70
CA SER A 102 -9.50 9.81 7.89
C SER A 102 -9.64 10.59 9.19
N HIS A 103 -9.04 11.79 9.28
CA HIS A 103 -9.21 12.67 10.44
C HIS A 103 -10.66 13.12 10.66
N ARG A 104 -11.43 13.23 9.58
CA ARG A 104 -12.87 13.55 9.62
C ARG A 104 -13.77 12.33 9.84
N ARG A 105 -13.22 11.12 9.87
CA ARG A 105 -13.96 9.85 9.90
C ARG A 105 -14.96 9.73 8.74
N ASP A 106 -14.58 10.26 7.57
CA ASP A 106 -15.39 10.24 6.36
C ASP A 106 -15.04 9.02 5.51
N LEU A 107 -15.85 7.96 5.62
CA LEU A 107 -15.63 6.70 4.89
C LEU A 107 -15.69 6.90 3.37
N ILE A 108 -16.54 7.80 2.88
CA ILE A 108 -16.70 8.03 1.43
C ILE A 108 -15.44 8.71 0.90
N GLY A 109 -14.99 9.79 1.55
CA GLY A 109 -13.75 10.46 1.19
C GLY A 109 -12.51 9.57 1.33
N MET A 110 -12.48 8.68 2.33
CA MET A 110 -11.41 7.70 2.46
C MET A 110 -11.39 6.69 1.30
N ALA A 111 -12.56 6.21 0.88
CA ALA A 111 -12.67 5.26 -0.23
C ALA A 111 -12.27 5.89 -1.57
N ASP A 112 -12.66 7.15 -1.79
CA ASP A 112 -12.31 7.96 -2.96
C ASP A 112 -10.79 8.14 -3.05
N ALA A 113 -10.17 8.71 -2.01
CA ALA A 113 -8.74 8.94 -1.97
C ALA A 113 -7.91 7.64 -2.07
N LEU A 114 -8.39 6.52 -1.49
CA LEU A 114 -7.72 5.22 -1.67
C LEU A 114 -7.76 4.74 -3.13
N ALA A 115 -8.89 4.93 -3.82
CA ALA A 115 -8.99 4.60 -5.24
C ALA A 115 -8.05 5.48 -6.07
N ASP A 116 -7.98 6.78 -5.78
CA ASP A 116 -7.12 7.71 -6.49
C ASP A 116 -5.63 7.45 -6.24
N ILE A 117 -5.21 7.16 -5.00
CA ILE A 117 -3.82 6.73 -4.71
C ILE A 117 -3.40 5.56 -5.60
N VAL A 118 -4.25 4.54 -5.71
CA VAL A 118 -3.98 3.38 -6.58
C VAL A 118 -3.89 3.83 -8.04
N TYR A 119 -4.84 4.65 -8.51
CA TYR A 119 -4.88 5.12 -9.89
C TYR A 119 -3.62 5.93 -10.27
N VAL A 120 -3.20 6.86 -9.41
CA VAL A 120 -2.00 7.69 -9.60
C VAL A 120 -0.72 6.85 -9.49
N ALA A 121 -0.69 5.83 -8.61
CA ALA A 121 0.43 4.91 -8.52
C ALA A 121 0.63 4.11 -9.81
N TYR A 122 -0.43 3.54 -10.38
CA TYR A 122 -0.36 2.89 -11.70
C TYR A 122 0.02 3.88 -12.80
N GLY A 123 -0.50 5.11 -12.78
CA GLY A 123 -0.13 6.13 -13.76
C GLY A 123 1.36 6.51 -13.68
N THR A 124 1.92 6.52 -12.48
CA THR A 124 3.36 6.72 -12.24
C THR A 124 4.16 5.54 -12.80
N ALA A 125 3.76 4.30 -12.49
CA ALA A 125 4.39 3.10 -13.00
C ALA A 125 4.41 3.06 -14.54
N ILE A 126 3.26 3.32 -15.19
CA ILE A 126 3.13 3.37 -16.65
C ILE A 126 4.00 4.47 -17.27
N SER A 127 4.11 5.62 -16.60
CA SER A 127 5.00 6.70 -17.06
C SER A 127 6.46 6.26 -17.05
N LEU A 128 6.84 5.33 -16.17
CA LEU A 128 8.19 4.78 -16.06
C LEU A 128 8.37 3.43 -16.77
N GLY A 129 7.30 2.90 -17.38
CA GLY A 129 7.30 1.59 -18.03
C GLY A 129 7.41 0.41 -17.07
N LEU A 130 6.98 0.58 -15.82
CA LEU A 130 7.02 -0.45 -14.78
C LEU A 130 5.72 -1.27 -14.79
N ASP A 131 5.84 -2.59 -14.81
CA ASP A 131 4.72 -3.51 -14.62
C ASP A 131 4.43 -3.60 -13.12
N LEU A 132 3.51 -2.76 -12.65
CA LEU A 132 3.21 -2.67 -11.23
C LEU A 132 2.55 -3.95 -10.70
N ASP A 133 1.78 -4.67 -11.52
CA ASP A 133 1.18 -5.94 -11.11
C ASP A 133 2.27 -6.99 -10.84
N LEU A 134 3.24 -7.11 -11.76
CA LEU A 134 4.40 -7.98 -11.58
C LEU A 134 5.21 -7.64 -10.32
N LEU A 135 5.38 -6.35 -10.02
CA LEU A 135 6.08 -5.91 -8.81
C LEU A 135 5.27 -6.19 -7.54
N LEU A 136 3.95 -5.99 -7.58
CA LEU A 136 3.04 -6.29 -6.48
C LEU A 136 3.00 -7.79 -6.19
N ASP A 137 3.04 -8.66 -7.21
CA ASP A 137 3.13 -10.11 -7.05
C ASP A 137 4.40 -10.53 -6.29
N GLU A 138 5.55 -9.93 -6.61
CA GLU A 138 6.80 -10.21 -5.88
C GLU A 138 6.74 -9.67 -4.44
N VAL A 139 6.14 -8.49 -4.23
CA VAL A 139 5.90 -7.95 -2.88
C VAL A 139 4.96 -8.87 -2.09
N HIS A 140 3.90 -9.37 -2.72
CA HIS A 140 2.97 -10.30 -2.12
C HIS A 140 3.65 -11.62 -1.75
N ARG A 141 4.41 -12.23 -2.68
CA ARG A 141 5.21 -13.43 -2.43
C ARG A 141 6.14 -13.25 -1.22
N SER A 142 6.85 -12.13 -1.15
CA SER A 142 7.71 -11.81 -0.01
C SER A 142 6.91 -11.63 1.29
N ASN A 143 5.75 -10.97 1.25
CA ASN A 143 4.89 -10.83 2.42
C ASN A 143 4.37 -12.19 2.91
N MET A 144 3.98 -13.09 2.02
CA MET A 144 3.53 -14.44 2.39
C MET A 144 4.65 -15.31 2.96
N SER A 145 5.92 -15.05 2.61
CA SER A 145 7.05 -15.73 3.23
C SER A 145 7.24 -15.42 4.72
N LYS A 146 6.54 -14.40 5.25
CA LYS A 146 6.54 -14.06 6.69
C LYS A 146 5.77 -15.07 7.55
N LEU A 147 4.98 -15.96 6.96
CA LEU A 147 4.30 -17.02 7.68
C LEU A 147 5.32 -18.04 8.24
N ASP A 148 5.04 -18.60 9.41
CA ASP A 148 5.84 -19.64 10.05
C ASP A 148 5.59 -21.03 9.45
N GLU A 149 6.29 -22.07 9.94
CA GLU A 149 6.18 -23.43 9.43
C GLU A 149 4.76 -24.03 9.40
N HIS A 150 3.84 -23.48 10.19
CA HIS A 150 2.44 -23.89 10.25
C HIS A 150 1.52 -23.05 9.34
N GLY A 151 2.05 -21.98 8.75
CA GLY A 151 1.27 -21.04 7.93
C GLY A 151 0.67 -19.90 8.73
N GLU A 152 1.12 -19.69 9.97
CA GLU A 152 0.59 -18.66 10.86
C GLU A 152 1.45 -17.39 10.81
N PRO A 153 0.84 -16.19 10.98
CA PRO A 153 1.58 -14.95 11.03
C PRO A 153 2.33 -14.83 12.36
N VAL A 154 3.62 -14.49 12.29
CA VAL A 154 4.36 -14.09 13.48
C VAL A 154 3.96 -12.66 13.82
N LEU A 155 3.22 -12.43 14.91
CA LEU A 155 2.72 -11.11 15.30
C LEU A 155 3.48 -10.54 16.51
N ARG A 156 3.58 -9.21 16.55
CA ARG A 156 3.92 -8.45 17.76
C ARG A 156 2.66 -8.05 18.51
N ASP A 157 2.80 -7.65 19.77
CA ASP A 157 1.71 -7.21 20.66
C ASP A 157 0.79 -6.10 20.08
N ASP A 158 1.27 -5.30 19.13
CA ASP A 158 0.49 -4.26 18.43
C ASP A 158 -0.19 -4.75 17.14
N GLY A 159 -0.19 -6.06 16.88
CA GLY A 159 -0.76 -6.66 15.67
C GLY A 159 0.14 -6.56 14.43
N LYS A 160 1.37 -6.03 14.56
CA LYS A 160 2.29 -5.92 13.42
C LYS A 160 2.80 -7.30 12.99
N VAL A 161 2.69 -7.60 11.69
CA VAL A 161 3.28 -8.80 11.09
C VAL A 161 4.81 -8.70 11.09
N MET A 162 5.44 -9.65 11.74
CA MET A 162 6.89 -9.82 11.89
C MET A 162 7.44 -10.81 10.86
N LYS A 163 8.76 -10.86 10.72
CA LYS A 163 9.45 -11.77 9.80
C LYS A 163 9.65 -13.12 10.48
N SER A 164 9.19 -14.20 9.86
CA SER A 164 9.55 -15.56 10.28
C SER A 164 10.98 -15.93 9.84
N PRO A 165 11.54 -17.06 10.33
CA PRO A 165 12.80 -17.59 9.82
C PRO A 165 12.79 -17.94 8.31
N ARG A 166 11.61 -18.10 7.71
CA ARG A 166 11.44 -18.38 6.27
C ARG A 166 11.31 -17.12 5.42
N TYR A 167 11.37 -15.95 6.03
CA TYR A 167 11.20 -14.69 5.33
C TYR A 167 12.24 -14.50 4.23
N GLU A 168 11.75 -14.17 3.04
CA GLU A 168 12.55 -13.76 1.90
C GLU A 168 12.22 -12.30 1.53
N LYS A 169 13.24 -11.46 1.41
CA LYS A 169 13.08 -10.07 0.93
C LYS A 169 12.54 -10.06 -0.51
N PRO A 170 11.71 -9.07 -0.92
CA PRO A 170 11.27 -9.00 -2.30
C PRO A 170 12.46 -8.78 -3.24
N ARG A 171 12.47 -9.52 -4.35
CA ARG A 171 13.52 -9.54 -5.37
C ARG A 171 13.31 -8.48 -6.45
N ILE A 172 12.97 -7.25 -6.04
CA ILE A 172 12.56 -6.16 -6.94
C ILE A 172 13.55 -5.92 -8.09
N ALA A 173 14.85 -5.86 -7.80
CA ALA A 173 15.86 -5.65 -8.84
C ALA A 173 15.89 -6.79 -9.87
N ALA A 174 15.74 -8.04 -9.43
CA ALA A 174 15.69 -9.19 -10.34
C ALA A 174 14.40 -9.16 -11.17
N THR A 175 13.26 -8.82 -10.55
CA THR A 175 11.97 -8.66 -11.23
C THR A 175 12.03 -7.58 -12.31
N LEU A 176 12.58 -6.40 -11.99
CA LEU A 176 12.76 -5.30 -12.95
C LEU A 176 13.68 -5.69 -14.11
N ASN A 177 14.80 -6.36 -13.83
CA ASN A 177 15.73 -6.81 -14.87
C ASN A 177 15.14 -7.90 -15.78
N ALA A 178 14.19 -8.68 -15.28
CA ALA A 178 13.49 -9.69 -16.06
C ALA A 178 12.30 -9.11 -16.85
N GLN A 179 11.74 -7.98 -16.41
CA GLN A 179 10.66 -7.29 -17.10
C GLN A 179 11.15 -6.78 -18.46
N ARG A 180 10.43 -7.16 -19.52
CA ARG A 180 10.68 -6.67 -20.88
C ARG A 180 9.79 -5.47 -21.17
N VAL A 181 8.67 -5.71 -21.84
CA VAL A 181 7.66 -4.70 -22.13
C VAL A 181 6.45 -4.87 -21.21
N LEU A 182 5.68 -3.80 -21.04
CA LEU A 182 4.38 -3.87 -20.39
C LEU A 182 3.47 -4.82 -21.19
N PRO A 183 2.77 -5.76 -20.54
CA PRO A 183 2.01 -6.81 -21.22
C PRO A 183 0.74 -6.31 -21.95
N PHE A 184 0.47 -5.00 -21.92
CA PHE A 184 -0.64 -4.31 -22.59
C PHE A 184 -0.17 -3.22 -23.56
N ALA A 185 1.14 -3.08 -23.77
CA ALA A 185 1.68 -2.08 -24.68
C ALA A 185 1.63 -2.50 -26.17
N GLU A 186 1.46 -3.79 -26.47
CA GLU A 186 1.52 -4.31 -27.83
C GLU A 186 0.14 -4.55 -28.50
N ASP A 187 -0.95 -4.60 -27.73
CA ASP A 187 -2.21 -5.22 -28.20
C ASP A 187 -3.49 -4.34 -28.18
N LEU A 188 -3.43 -3.00 -28.10
CA LEU A 188 -4.65 -2.14 -28.17
C LEU A 188 -4.45 -0.77 -28.85
#